data_AF-K0W5U2-F1
#
_entry.id   AF-K0W5U2-F1
#
_cell.length_a   1.000
_cell.length_b   1.000
_cell.length_c   1.000
_cell.angle_alpha   90.00
_cell.angle_beta   90.00
_cell.angle_gamma   90.00
#
_symmetry.space_group_name_H-M   'P 1'
#
loop_
_entity.id
_entity.type
_entity.pdbx_description
1 polymer ?
#
loop_
_entity_poly.entity_id
_entity_poly.type
_entity_poly.pdbx_seq_one_letter_code
_entity_poly.pdbx_strand_id
1 'polypeptide(L)' 'TDFAPWTVIRANDKRRARLELIRHMLKKMDYDGKDQKALGEVDEKVIGSGPGFLK' A
#
# COMPACT_ATOMS: atom_id res chain seq x y z
N THR A 1 -8.87 -16.74 -5.12
CA THR A 1 -8.86 -15.27 -4.84
C THR A 1 -7.48 -14.67 -5.02
N ASP A 2 -6.45 -15.48 -5.31
CA ASP A 2 -5.04 -15.05 -5.42
C ASP A 2 -4.77 -14.09 -6.58
N PHE A 3 -5.64 -14.11 -7.60
CA PHE A 3 -5.60 -13.16 -8.71
C PHE A 3 -5.99 -11.72 -8.30
N ALA A 4 -6.80 -11.55 -7.27
CA ALA A 4 -7.31 -10.25 -6.81
C ALA A 4 -7.37 -10.18 -5.27
N PRO A 5 -6.20 -10.03 -4.61
CA PRO A 5 -6.14 -9.97 -3.16
C PRO A 5 -6.69 -8.65 -2.62
N TRP A 6 -7.26 -8.70 -1.41
CA TRP A 6 -7.72 -7.51 -0.70
C TRP A 6 -6.61 -6.84 0.11
N THR A 7 -6.43 -5.55 -0.14
CA THR A 7 -5.55 -4.67 0.64
C THR A 7 -6.40 -3.79 1.56
N VAL A 8 -6.02 -3.70 2.84
CA VAL A 8 -6.73 -2.96 3.88
C VAL A 8 -5.88 -1.78 4.33
N ILE A 9 -6.49 -0.60 4.48
CA ILE A 9 -5.80 0.64 4.87
C ILE A 9 -6.51 1.27 6.08
N ARG A 10 -5.75 1.58 7.15
CA ARG A 10 -6.23 2.35 8.30
C ARG A 10 -6.23 3.85 7.95
N ALA A 11 -7.41 4.44 7.83
CA ALA A 11 -7.59 5.79 7.26
C ALA A 11 -7.83 6.91 8.29
N ASN A 12 -7.55 6.69 9.57
CA ASN A 12 -7.69 7.73 10.61
C ASN A 12 -6.81 8.96 10.30
N ASP A 13 -5.60 8.74 9.80
CA ASP A 13 -4.78 9.77 9.17
C ASP A 13 -4.99 9.72 7.64
N LYS A 14 -5.79 10.65 7.13
CA LYS A 14 -6.11 10.75 5.70
C LYS A 14 -4.88 11.03 4.83
N ARG A 15 -3.89 11.77 5.33
CA ARG A 15 -2.69 12.12 4.55
C ARG A 15 -1.81 10.89 4.38
N ARG A 16 -1.57 10.15 5.47
CA ARG A 16 -0.81 8.89 5.42
C ARG A 16 -1.52 7.84 4.58
N ALA A 17 -2.83 7.67 4.75
CA ALA A 17 -3.60 6.68 3.98
C ALA A 17 -3.51 6.89 2.47
N ARG A 18 -3.57 8.15 2.01
CA ARG A 18 -3.43 8.47 0.57
C ARG A 18 -2.04 8.16 0.04
N LEU A 19 -1.00 8.50 0.79
CA LEU A 19 0.38 8.23 0.40
C LEU A 19 0.64 6.71 0.32
N GLU A 20 0.20 5.95 1.32
CA GLU A 20 0.36 4.49 1.33
C GLU A 20 -0.42 3.79 0.21
N LEU A 21 -1.62 4.26 -0.11
CA LEU A 21 -2.39 3.75 -1.25
C LEU A 21 -1.61 3.90 -2.56
N ILE A 22 -1.12 5.12 -2.85
CA ILE A 22 -0.37 5.42 -4.08
C ILE A 22 0.91 4.58 -4.12
N ARG A 23 1.66 4.55 -3.01
CA ARG A 23 2.89 3.77 -2.87
C ARG A 23 2.65 2.28 -3.12
N HIS A 24 1.56 1.72 -2.58
CA HIS A 24 1.19 0.31 -2.79
C HIS A 24 0.96 -0.01 -4.27
N MET A 25 0.18 0.82 -4.97
CA MET A 25 -0.08 0.62 -6.41
C MET A 25 1.20 0.70 -7.22
N LEU A 26 2.00 1.76 -7.01
CA LEU A 26 3.25 1.96 -7.75
C LEU A 26 4.28 0.87 -7.45
N LYS A 27 4.34 0.34 -6.23
CA LYS A 27 5.23 -0.80 -5.92
C LYS A 27 4.81 -2.08 -6.64
N LYS A 28 3.51 -2.33 -6.83
CA LYS A 28 2.99 -3.55 -7.48
C LYS A 28 3.10 -3.54 -9.00
N MET A 29 3.06 -2.36 -9.63
CA MET A 29 3.20 -2.24 -11.09
C MET A 29 4.67 -2.21 -11.49
N ASP A 30 5.02 -2.88 -12.57
CA ASP A 30 6.30 -2.72 -13.26
C ASP A 30 6.13 -1.66 -14.34
N TYR A 31 6.88 -0.56 -14.26
CA TYR A 31 6.74 0.60 -15.14
C TYR A 31 8.10 1.26 -15.39
N ASP A 32 8.25 1.82 -16.59
CA ASP A 32 9.49 2.49 -16.98
C ASP A 32 9.78 3.73 -16.11
N GLY A 33 11.04 3.89 -15.70
CA GLY A 33 11.46 5.01 -14.86
C GLY A 33 11.04 4.90 -13.39
N LYS A 34 10.70 3.70 -12.91
CA LYS A 34 10.41 3.44 -11.49
C LYS A 34 11.61 3.73 -10.59
N ASP A 35 11.54 4.84 -9.86
CA ASP A 35 12.50 5.18 -8.81
C ASP A 35 12.07 4.59 -7.46
N GLN A 36 12.76 3.52 -7.05
CA GLN A 36 12.51 2.85 -5.76
C GLN A 36 12.83 3.76 -4.55
N LYS A 37 13.79 4.68 -4.68
CA LYS A 37 14.17 5.60 -3.60
C LYS A 37 13.08 6.66 -3.40
N ALA A 38 12.50 7.17 -4.48
CA ALA A 38 11.39 8.12 -4.42
C ALA A 38 10.12 7.49 -3.83
N LEU A 39 9.87 6.21 -4.09
CA LEU A 39 8.72 5.50 -3.51
C LEU A 39 8.85 5.38 -1.98
N GLY A 40 10.04 5.09 -1.45
CA GLY A 40 10.27 4.92 -0.02
C GLY A 40 9.62 3.66 0.56
N GLU A 41 9.58 3.56 1.89
CA GLU A 41 9.11 2.36 2.60
C GLU A 41 7.61 2.37 2.89
N VAL A 42 7.00 1.20 2.82
CA VAL A 42 5.57 1.02 3.11
C VAL A 42 5.37 1.00 4.63
N ASP A 43 4.38 1.75 5.13
CA ASP A 43 4.04 1.74 6.55
C ASP A 43 3.10 0.57 6.87
N GLU A 44 3.67 -0.54 7.35
CA GLU A 44 2.94 -1.76 7.73
C GLU A 44 1.91 -1.54 8.85
N LYS A 45 1.95 -0.41 9.58
CA LYS A 45 0.91 -0.07 10.56
C LYS A 45 -0.32 0.56 9.91
N VAL A 46 -0.18 1.07 8.69
CA VAL A 46 -1.25 1.76 7.95
C VAL A 46 -1.85 0.85 6.89
N ILE A 47 -1.05 0.04 6.19
CA ILE A 47 -1.51 -0.86 5.12
C ILE A 47 -1.17 -2.32 5.43
N GLY A 48 -2.11 -3.20 5.15
CA GLY A 48 -1.96 -4.65 5.35
C GLY A 48 -2.83 -5.46 4.42
N SER A 49 -2.74 -6.78 4.53
CA SER A 49 -3.48 -7.71 3.67
C SER A 49 -4.47 -8.56 4.45
N GLY A 50 -5.68 -8.69 3.90
CA GLY A 50 -6.71 -9.59 4.41
C GLY A 50 -7.34 -9.18 5.76
N PRO A 51 -8.28 -10.01 6.25
CA PRO A 51 -9.11 -9.68 7.41
C PRO A 51 -8.34 -9.68 8.74
N GLY A 52 -7.19 -10.36 8.82
CA GLY A 52 -6.37 -10.42 10.03
C GLY A 52 -5.76 -9.08 10.46
N PHE A 53 -5.65 -8.12 9.53
CA PHE A 53 -5.07 -6.80 9.79
C PHE A 53 -5.95 -5.86 10.62
N LEU A 54 -7.25 -6.15 10.70
CA LEU A 54 -8.24 -5.35 11.42
C LEU A 54 -8.43 -5.77 12.88
N LYS A 55 -7.76 -6.83 13.33
CA LYS A 55 -7.78 -7.26 14.73
C LYS A 55 -6.91 -6.38 15.62
#